data_AF-A0A379LJL5-F1
#
_entry.id   AF-A0A379LJL5-F1
#
_cell.length_a   1.000
_cell.length_b   1.000
_cell.length_c   1.000
_cell.angle_alpha   90.00
_cell.angle_beta   90.00
_cell.angle_gamma   90.00
#
_symmetry.space_group_name_H-M   'P 1'
#
loop_
_entity.id
_entity.type
_entity.pdbx_description
1 polymer ?
#
loop_
_entity_poly.entity_id
_entity_poly.type
_entity_poly.pdbx_seq_one_letter_code
_entity_poly.pdbx_strand_id
1 'polypeptide(L)'
;MFKKGLLVVLLGGTGLFYVTAANAELVINSKDNQYKSVTEVRNSQIPSDRSIKQLMEIYDYDQLIEEVIGDSEGKRQAVISAMYSSMGVDINDTADLTEEQKTKLAKFNDMLDDYAEYIFENRKEEMQEIYKQGIRQTLQSIYTQEEIDAQIDFYSTPIGRDIVEKQTVFTKTYYESILPKIMAIQNENMQQAMIKLAEDITAIK
;
A
#
# COMPACT_ATOMS: atom_id res chain seq x y z
N MET A 1 -19.14 9.41 7.51
CA MET A 1 -17.82 10.00 7.19
C MET A 1 -16.81 8.85 7.18
N PHE A 2 -16.36 8.41 6.00
CA PHE A 2 -15.43 7.26 5.90
C PHE A 2 -13.99 7.75 5.67
N LYS A 3 -13.09 7.20 6.49
CA LYS A 3 -11.70 7.63 6.70
C LYS A 3 -10.79 7.23 5.53
N LYS A 4 -9.84 8.12 5.24
CA LYS A 4 -8.76 7.97 4.26
C LYS A 4 -7.74 6.97 4.82
N GLY A 5 -7.78 5.72 4.36
CA GLY A 5 -6.67 4.77 4.48
C GLY A 5 -5.91 4.78 3.16
N LEU A 6 -4.70 5.36 3.16
CA LEU A 6 -3.86 5.47 1.98
C LEU A 6 -3.38 4.09 1.55
N LEU A 7 -3.80 3.66 0.36
CA LEU A 7 -3.43 2.39 -0.25
C LEU A 7 -2.00 2.51 -0.81
N VAL A 8 -1.08 1.76 -0.23
CA VAL A 8 0.33 1.68 -0.65
C VAL A 8 0.38 0.87 -1.93
N VAL A 9 0.54 1.56 -3.06
CA VAL A 9 0.83 0.92 -4.33
C VAL A 9 2.32 0.95 -4.54
N LEU A 10 2.89 -0.25 -4.65
CA LEU A 10 4.25 -0.54 -5.06
C LEU A 10 4.60 0.29 -6.30
N LEU A 11 5.21 1.45 -6.07
CA LEU A 11 5.90 2.21 -7.10
C LEU A 11 7.18 1.46 -7.42
N GLY A 12 7.00 0.52 -8.35
CA GLY A 12 7.99 -0.40 -8.85
C GLY A 12 7.37 -1.14 -10.01
N GLY A 13 7.06 -0.41 -11.10
CA GLY A 13 6.90 -0.97 -12.44
C GLY A 13 5.93 -2.14 -12.64
N THR A 14 4.93 -2.34 -11.77
CA THR A 14 3.88 -3.35 -12.00
C THR A 14 2.53 -2.68 -11.93
N GLY A 15 2.18 -2.00 -13.03
CA GLY A 15 0.79 -2.05 -13.44
C GLY A 15 0.38 -3.53 -13.49
N LEU A 16 -0.65 -3.90 -12.74
CA LEU A 16 -1.35 -5.18 -12.88
C LEU A 16 -1.93 -5.25 -14.30
N PHE A 17 -1.09 -5.52 -15.28
CA PHE A 17 -1.51 -6.04 -16.58
C PHE A 17 -1.50 -7.57 -16.42
N TYR A 18 -2.69 -8.16 -16.47
CA TYR A 18 -2.81 -9.57 -16.82
C TYR A 18 -2.21 -9.76 -18.22
N VAL A 19 -0.92 -10.08 -18.31
CA VAL A 19 -0.31 -10.51 -19.56
C VAL A 19 -0.50 -12.02 -19.63
N THR A 20 -1.54 -12.47 -20.31
CA THR A 20 -1.54 -13.83 -20.83
C THR A 20 -0.34 -13.96 -21.75
N ALA A 21 0.56 -14.90 -21.47
CA ALA A 21 1.71 -15.17 -22.33
C ALA A 21 1.23 -15.54 -23.74
N ALA A 22 1.28 -14.59 -24.67
CA ALA A 22 1.17 -14.88 -26.09
C ALA A 22 2.54 -15.38 -26.55
N ASN A 23 2.74 -16.70 -26.51
CA ASN A 23 3.88 -17.33 -27.16
C ASN A 23 3.69 -17.18 -28.68
N ALA A 24 4.19 -16.07 -29.24
CA ALA A 24 4.40 -15.97 -30.67
C ALA A 24 5.60 -16.86 -31.03
N GLU A 25 5.33 -18.09 -31.42
CA GLU A 25 6.34 -18.99 -31.99
C GLU A 25 6.76 -18.43 -33.35
N LEU A 26 7.90 -17.74 -33.39
CA LEU A 26 8.48 -17.25 -34.64
C LEU A 26 9.22 -18.41 -35.32
N VAL A 27 8.55 -19.12 -36.23
CA VAL A 27 9.17 -20.17 -37.04
C VAL A 27 9.98 -19.51 -38.16
N ILE A 28 11.27 -19.25 -37.92
CA ILE A 28 12.22 -18.88 -38.98
C ILE A 28 12.80 -20.17 -39.57
N ASN A 29 12.31 -20.54 -40.75
CA ASN A 29 12.88 -21.62 -41.55
C ASN A 29 14.03 -21.03 -42.40
N SER A 30 15.27 -21.17 -41.96
CA SER A 30 16.44 -20.71 -42.73
C SER A 30 17.55 -21.74 -42.65
N LYS A 31 17.71 -22.53 -43.73
CA LYS A 31 18.92 -23.31 -43.99
C LYS A 31 20.06 -22.34 -44.27
N ASP A 32 21.22 -22.63 -43.70
CA ASP A 32 22.51 -21.96 -43.88
C ASP A 32 22.61 -20.50 -43.42
N ASN A 33 22.97 -20.30 -42.15
CA ASN A 33 24.21 -19.58 -41.85
C ASN A 33 24.63 -19.69 -40.38
N GLN A 34 25.94 -19.82 -40.20
CA GLN A 34 26.61 -19.90 -38.91
C GLN A 34 26.38 -18.64 -38.07
N TYR A 35 25.53 -18.72 -37.07
CA TYR A 35 25.53 -17.77 -35.96
C TYR A 35 26.01 -18.51 -34.71
N LYS A 36 27.20 -18.11 -34.24
CA LYS A 36 27.64 -18.34 -32.86
C LYS A 36 26.44 -18.10 -31.96
N SER A 37 26.11 -19.09 -31.15
CA SER A 37 25.18 -18.93 -30.04
C SER A 37 25.63 -17.73 -29.23
N VAL A 38 24.91 -16.61 -29.35
CA VAL A 38 24.94 -15.53 -28.36
C VAL A 38 24.18 -16.07 -27.16
N THR A 39 24.76 -17.08 -26.52
CA THR A 39 24.56 -17.33 -25.11
C THR A 39 25.48 -16.33 -24.43
N GLU A 40 25.12 -15.05 -24.56
CA GLU A 40 25.69 -14.01 -23.73
C GLU A 40 25.32 -14.42 -22.30
N VAL A 41 26.34 -14.84 -21.56
CA VAL A 41 26.26 -15.11 -20.13
C VAL A 41 25.84 -13.79 -19.50
N ARG A 42 24.53 -13.54 -19.39
CA ARG A 42 24.00 -12.43 -18.60
C ARG A 42 24.54 -12.63 -17.20
N ASN A 43 25.36 -11.68 -16.76
CA ASN A 43 25.96 -11.70 -15.45
C ASN A 43 24.83 -11.36 -14.47
N SER A 44 24.04 -12.37 -14.10
CA SER A 44 22.91 -12.26 -13.18
C SER A 44 23.40 -12.07 -11.74
N GLN A 45 24.22 -11.03 -11.52
CA GLN A 45 24.71 -10.67 -10.21
C GLN A 45 23.54 -10.10 -9.42
N ILE A 46 23.36 -10.63 -8.21
CA ILE A 46 22.43 -10.09 -7.23
C ILE A 46 22.85 -8.64 -6.96
N PRO A 47 21.91 -7.68 -7.00
CA PRO A 47 22.23 -6.29 -6.74
C PRO A 47 22.85 -6.07 -5.36
N SER A 48 23.84 -5.19 -5.32
CA SER A 48 24.54 -4.81 -4.10
C SER A 48 23.65 -3.99 -3.18
N ASP A 49 23.90 -4.10 -1.87
CA ASP A 49 23.19 -3.33 -0.85
C ASP A 49 23.30 -1.82 -1.04
N ARG A 50 24.41 -1.36 -1.64
CA ARG A 50 24.64 0.05 -1.95
C ARG A 50 23.74 0.52 -3.09
N SER A 51 23.72 -0.20 -4.21
CA SER A 51 22.87 0.16 -5.36
C SER A 51 21.41 0.15 -4.96
N ILE A 52 20.96 -0.85 -4.20
CA ILE A 52 19.59 -0.89 -3.69
C ILE A 52 19.27 0.29 -2.80
N LYS A 53 20.15 0.63 -1.85
CA LYS A 53 19.94 1.79 -0.98
C LYS A 53 19.81 3.08 -1.79
N GLN A 54 20.68 3.27 -2.78
CA GLN A 54 20.61 4.44 -3.66
C GLN A 54 19.32 4.48 -4.46
N LEU A 55 18.88 3.35 -5.01
CA LEU A 55 17.58 3.27 -5.69
C LEU A 55 16.44 3.58 -4.72
N MET A 56 16.53 3.11 -3.46
CA MET A 56 15.52 3.39 -2.45
C MET A 56 15.42 4.89 -2.12
N GLU A 57 16.56 5.59 -2.09
CA GLU A 57 16.62 7.04 -1.87
C GLU A 57 16.04 7.82 -3.06
N ILE A 58 16.23 7.35 -4.29
CA ILE A 58 15.68 7.98 -5.51
C ILE A 58 14.15 8.00 -5.50
N TYR A 59 13.53 6.91 -5.07
CA TYR A 59 12.07 6.78 -5.01
C TYR A 59 11.45 7.28 -3.69
N ASP A 60 12.27 7.80 -2.78
CA ASP A 60 11.85 8.22 -1.44
C ASP A 60 11.05 7.15 -0.69
N TYR A 61 11.59 5.92 -0.66
CA TYR A 61 10.94 4.83 0.07
C TYR A 61 10.84 5.10 1.57
N ASP A 62 11.68 5.98 2.13
CA ASP A 62 11.54 6.41 3.52
C ASP A 62 10.22 7.14 3.73
N GLN A 63 9.85 8.08 2.84
CA GLN A 63 8.53 8.69 2.87
C GLN A 63 7.42 7.65 2.66
N LEU A 64 7.57 6.71 1.72
CA LEU A 64 6.56 5.67 1.50
C LEU A 64 6.32 4.83 2.77
N ILE A 65 7.40 4.39 3.42
CA ILE A 65 7.34 3.61 4.66
C ILE A 65 6.71 4.44 5.77
N GLU A 66 7.03 5.73 5.86
CA GLU A 66 6.41 6.63 6.82
C GLU A 66 4.91 6.84 6.54
N GLU A 67 4.48 6.85 5.28
CA GLU A 67 3.06 6.89 4.95
C GLU A 67 2.35 5.57 5.33
N VAL A 68 3.03 4.42 5.15
CA VAL A 68 2.49 3.10 5.51
C VAL A 68 2.37 2.96 7.03
N ILE A 69 3.38 3.41 7.78
CA ILE A 69 3.48 3.17 9.23
C ILE A 69 2.93 4.37 10.02
N GLY A 70 3.26 5.58 9.59
CA GLY A 70 3.18 6.83 10.33
C GLY A 70 1.85 7.59 10.32
N ASP A 71 0.80 7.18 9.60
CA ASP A 71 -0.57 7.66 9.88
C ASP A 71 -1.10 7.04 11.19
N SER A 72 -0.46 7.39 12.32
CA SER A 72 -0.81 6.91 13.65
C SER A 72 -2.13 7.49 14.12
N GLU A 73 -2.46 8.73 13.76
CA GLU A 73 -3.72 9.40 14.15
C GLU A 73 -4.95 8.71 13.52
N GLY A 74 -4.96 8.54 12.20
CA GLY A 74 -6.09 7.93 11.50
C GLY A 74 -6.35 6.50 11.98
N LYS A 75 -5.27 5.74 12.16
CA LYS A 75 -5.30 4.36 12.67
C LYS A 75 -5.65 4.29 14.14
N ARG A 76 -5.12 5.17 14.99
CA ARG A 76 -5.48 5.30 16.40
C ARG A 76 -6.97 5.53 16.54
N GLN A 77 -7.50 6.52 15.84
CA GLN A 77 -8.93 6.79 15.84
C GLN A 77 -9.76 5.63 15.29
N ALA A 78 -9.22 4.80 14.39
CA ALA A 78 -9.89 3.61 13.90
C ALA A 78 -9.89 2.48 14.94
N VAL A 79 -8.77 2.27 15.65
CA VAL A 79 -8.66 1.29 16.75
C VAL A 79 -9.56 1.69 17.91
N ILE A 80 -9.52 2.95 18.34
CA ILE A 80 -10.41 3.49 19.38
C ILE A 80 -11.87 3.27 18.99
N SER A 81 -12.25 3.65 17.77
CA SER A 81 -13.62 3.45 17.27
C SER A 81 -14.02 1.96 17.21
N ALA A 82 -13.11 1.06 16.83
CA ALA A 82 -13.36 -0.38 16.82
C ALA A 82 -13.51 -0.95 18.24
N MET A 83 -12.74 -0.45 19.22
CA MET A 83 -12.86 -0.82 20.63
C MET A 83 -14.20 -0.34 21.22
N TYR A 84 -14.63 0.88 20.91
CA TYR A 84 -15.97 1.36 21.27
C TYR A 84 -17.08 0.50 20.68
N SER A 85 -16.96 0.17 19.38
CA SER A 85 -17.93 -0.67 18.68
C SER A 85 -18.01 -2.08 19.27
N SER A 86 -16.87 -2.69 19.62
CA SER A 86 -16.83 -4.04 20.20
C SER A 86 -17.41 -4.09 21.63
N MET A 87 -17.38 -2.97 22.34
CA MET A 87 -17.99 -2.81 23.66
C MET A 87 -19.47 -2.40 23.60
N GLY A 88 -20.03 -2.15 22.41
CA GLY A 88 -21.42 -1.72 22.24
C GLY A 88 -21.70 -0.32 22.79
N VAL A 89 -20.69 0.55 22.88
CA VAL A 89 -20.79 1.91 23.43
C VAL A 89 -20.82 2.91 22.27
N ASP A 90 -21.89 3.72 22.19
CA ASP A 90 -21.94 4.86 21.26
C ASP A 90 -21.27 6.08 21.93
N ILE A 91 -20.13 6.47 21.37
CA ILE A 91 -19.32 7.60 21.82
C ILE A 91 -20.04 8.95 21.69
N ASN A 92 -21.10 9.03 20.89
CA ASN A 92 -21.88 10.26 20.69
C ASN A 92 -23.05 10.37 21.67
N ASP A 93 -23.41 9.30 22.38
CA ASP A 93 -24.51 9.28 23.34
C ASP A 93 -24.02 9.64 24.75
N THR A 94 -23.55 10.88 24.89
CA THR A 94 -23.02 11.43 26.16
C THR A 94 -23.98 12.39 26.86
N ALA A 95 -25.16 12.62 26.27
CA ALA A 95 -26.11 13.64 26.71
C ALA A 95 -26.68 13.36 28.11
N ASP A 96 -26.82 12.09 28.48
CA ASP A 96 -27.42 11.65 29.76
C ASP A 96 -26.39 11.18 30.81
N LEU A 97 -25.11 11.43 30.60
CA LEU A 97 -24.06 11.02 31.54
C LEU A 97 -23.96 11.98 32.74
N THR A 98 -23.93 11.41 33.95
CA THR A 98 -23.55 12.13 35.18
C THR A 98 -22.09 12.58 35.13
N GLU A 99 -21.72 13.59 35.92
CA GLU A 99 -20.33 14.08 35.98
C GLU A 99 -19.31 13.00 36.39
N GLU A 100 -19.71 12.05 37.23
CA GLU A 100 -18.87 10.89 37.58
C GLU A 100 -18.66 9.96 36.38
N GLN A 101 -19.71 9.73 35.58
CA GLN A 101 -19.62 8.91 34.36
C GLN A 101 -18.77 9.60 33.28
N LYS A 102 -18.91 10.92 33.11
CA LYS A 102 -18.04 11.71 32.22
C LYS A 102 -16.57 11.60 32.63
N THR A 103 -16.29 11.68 33.93
CA THR A 103 -14.92 11.53 34.46
C THR A 103 -14.36 10.13 34.20
N LYS A 104 -15.16 9.07 34.36
CA LYS A 104 -14.74 7.69 34.05
C LYS A 104 -14.53 7.49 32.54
N LEU A 105 -15.39 8.06 31.70
CA LEU A 105 -15.26 8.01 30.25
C LEU A 105 -14.00 8.74 29.76
N ALA A 106 -13.68 9.90 30.33
CA ALA A 106 -12.44 10.63 30.02
C ALA A 106 -11.20 9.78 30.35
N LYS A 107 -11.15 9.16 31.54
CA LYS A 107 -10.04 8.26 31.91
C LYS A 107 -9.93 7.04 31.02
N PHE A 108 -11.07 6.52 30.56
CA PHE A 108 -11.10 5.39 29.64
C PHE A 108 -10.58 5.80 28.25
N ASN A 109 -10.94 6.98 27.75
CA ASN A 109 -10.37 7.55 26.52
C ASN A 109 -8.86 7.73 26.64
N ASP A 110 -8.37 8.32 27.73
CA ASP A 110 -6.92 8.48 27.96
C ASP A 110 -6.19 7.13 27.92
N MET A 111 -6.75 6.10 28.57
CA MET A 111 -6.19 4.74 28.50
C MET A 111 -6.19 4.19 27.07
N LEU A 112 -7.27 4.40 26.30
CA LEU A 112 -7.32 3.92 24.91
C LEU A 112 -6.31 4.63 24.02
N ASP A 113 -6.08 5.92 24.23
CA ASP A 113 -5.03 6.68 23.56
C ASP A 113 -3.64 6.11 23.89
N ASP A 114 -3.34 5.86 25.18
CA ASP A 114 -2.08 5.23 25.61
C ASP A 114 -1.86 3.85 24.96
N TYR A 115 -2.91 3.03 24.87
CA TYR A 115 -2.82 1.70 24.23
C TYR A 115 -2.64 1.80 22.72
N ALA A 116 -3.28 2.76 22.06
CA ALA A 116 -3.08 2.96 20.64
C ALA A 116 -1.68 3.49 20.34
N GLU A 117 -1.15 4.41 21.15
CA GLU A 117 0.25 4.84 21.08
C GLU A 117 1.20 3.63 21.27
N TYR A 118 0.92 2.78 22.26
CA TYR A 118 1.66 1.54 22.47
C TYR A 118 1.67 0.63 21.23
N ILE A 119 0.53 0.50 20.54
CA ILE A 119 0.41 -0.36 19.35
C ILE A 119 1.20 0.21 18.16
N PHE A 120 1.14 1.52 17.95
CA PHE A 120 1.64 2.14 16.72
C PHE A 120 3.05 2.74 16.85
N GLU A 121 3.48 3.13 18.04
CA GLU A 121 4.71 3.89 18.24
C GLU A 121 5.85 3.07 18.87
N ASN A 122 5.55 2.18 19.83
CA ASN A 122 6.59 1.47 20.58
C ASN A 122 7.50 0.55 19.74
N ARG A 123 7.04 0.12 18.57
CA ARG A 123 7.83 -0.70 17.64
C ARG A 123 7.92 -0.06 16.27
N LYS A 124 7.73 1.26 16.17
CA LYS A 124 7.75 1.98 14.89
C LYS A 124 9.07 1.78 14.16
N GLU A 125 10.19 1.97 14.85
CA GLU A 125 11.53 1.80 14.27
C GLU A 125 11.75 0.36 13.79
N GLU A 126 11.34 -0.63 14.59
CA GLU A 126 11.47 -2.03 14.20
C GLU A 126 10.60 -2.37 12.99
N MET A 127 9.38 -1.85 12.92
CA MET A 127 8.52 -1.97 11.74
C MET A 127 9.18 -1.32 10.52
N GLN A 128 9.71 -0.10 10.65
CA GLN A 128 10.42 0.59 9.57
C GLN A 128 11.58 -0.26 9.02
N GLU A 129 12.38 -0.86 9.90
CA GLU A 129 13.48 -1.73 9.50
C GLU A 129 13.00 -3.01 8.81
N ILE A 130 11.91 -3.64 9.28
CA ILE A 130 11.30 -4.80 8.61
C ILE A 130 10.86 -4.42 7.19
N TYR A 131 10.22 -3.27 7.00
CA TYR A 131 9.82 -2.79 5.68
C TYR A 131 11.03 -2.54 4.77
N LYS A 132 12.07 -1.87 5.27
CA LYS A 132 13.32 -1.62 4.50
C LYS A 132 13.99 -2.92 4.08
N GLN A 133 14.07 -3.90 4.98
CA GLN A 133 14.64 -5.21 4.67
C GLN A 133 13.79 -5.97 3.66
N GLY A 134 12.47 -5.96 3.80
CA GLY A 134 11.55 -6.60 2.86
C GLY A 134 11.67 -6.02 1.44
N ILE A 135 11.74 -4.69 1.32
CA ILE A 135 11.96 -4.01 0.04
C ILE A 135 13.30 -4.42 -0.57
N ARG A 136 14.38 -4.37 0.22
CA ARG A 136 15.72 -4.78 -0.23
C ARG A 136 15.74 -6.21 -0.75
N GLN A 137 15.23 -7.17 0.03
CA GLN A 137 15.19 -8.57 -0.36
C GLN A 137 14.36 -8.80 -1.63
N THR A 138 13.24 -8.09 -1.74
CA THR A 138 12.39 -8.14 -2.94
C THR A 138 13.16 -7.65 -4.17
N LEU A 139 13.82 -6.49 -4.08
CA LEU A 139 14.64 -5.96 -5.18
C LEU A 139 15.78 -6.91 -5.56
N GLN A 140 16.45 -7.53 -4.58
CA GLN A 140 17.51 -8.53 -4.82
C GLN A 140 17.02 -9.78 -5.54
N SER A 141 15.77 -10.17 -5.29
CA SER A 141 15.19 -11.39 -5.88
C SER A 141 14.64 -11.19 -7.30
N ILE A 142 14.28 -9.96 -7.67
CA ILE A 142 13.59 -9.66 -8.93
C ILE A 142 14.55 -9.11 -9.97
N TYR A 143 15.47 -8.23 -9.57
CA TYR A 143 16.32 -7.48 -10.49
C TYR A 143 17.76 -7.97 -10.48
N THR A 144 18.45 -7.78 -11.61
CA THR A 144 19.91 -7.92 -11.67
C THR A 144 20.60 -6.61 -11.28
N GLN A 145 21.90 -6.70 -10.95
CA GLN A 145 22.74 -5.53 -10.69
C GLN A 145 22.69 -4.51 -11.85
N GLU A 146 22.78 -5.00 -13.09
CA GLU A 146 22.77 -4.18 -14.31
C GLU A 146 21.43 -3.42 -14.47
N GLU A 147 20.32 -4.05 -14.13
CA GLU A 147 18.99 -3.42 -14.19
C GLU A 147 18.81 -2.37 -13.10
N ILE A 148 19.32 -2.63 -11.89
CA ILE A 148 19.32 -1.64 -10.80
C ILE A 148 20.21 -0.45 -11.16
N ASP A 149 21.40 -0.69 -11.70
CA ASP A 149 22.30 0.40 -12.10
C ASP A 149 21.70 1.23 -13.24
N ALA A 150 21.07 0.60 -14.24
CA ALA A 150 20.37 1.32 -15.30
C ALA A 150 19.21 2.18 -14.77
N GLN A 151 18.46 1.68 -13.79
CA GLN A 151 17.42 2.46 -13.11
C GLN A 151 18.03 3.65 -12.36
N ILE A 152 19.10 3.43 -11.60
CA ILE A 152 19.80 4.49 -10.88
C ILE A 152 20.29 5.57 -11.85
N ASP A 153 20.97 5.18 -12.93
CA ASP A 153 21.51 6.10 -13.93
C ASP A 153 20.41 6.97 -14.54
N PHE A 154 19.28 6.37 -14.94
CA PHE A 154 18.17 7.10 -15.52
C PHE A 154 17.48 8.01 -14.50
N TYR A 155 17.09 7.48 -13.35
CA TYR A 155 16.32 8.22 -12.35
C TYR A 155 17.15 9.23 -11.55
N SER A 156 18.49 9.18 -11.63
CA SER A 156 19.37 10.23 -11.10
C SER A 156 19.42 11.47 -12.00
N THR A 157 18.93 11.40 -13.24
CA THR A 157 18.87 12.57 -14.14
C THR A 157 17.76 13.53 -13.70
N PRO A 158 17.83 14.84 -14.06
CA PRO A 158 16.76 15.78 -13.76
C PRO A 158 15.38 15.36 -14.29
N ILE A 159 15.34 14.79 -15.51
CA ILE A 159 14.10 14.30 -16.10
C ILE A 159 13.61 13.03 -15.40
N GLY A 160 14.51 12.14 -15.01
CA GLY A 160 14.19 10.93 -14.26
C GLY A 160 13.57 11.26 -12.89
N ARG A 161 14.16 12.21 -12.17
CA ARG A 161 13.62 12.72 -10.89
C ARG A 161 12.24 13.35 -11.06
N ASP A 162 12.06 14.20 -12.07
CA ASP A 162 10.76 14.82 -12.39
C ASP A 162 9.69 13.76 -12.74
N ILE A 163 10.07 12.68 -13.42
CA ILE A 163 9.17 11.55 -13.68
C ILE A 163 8.77 10.86 -12.38
N VAL A 164 9.71 10.57 -11.47
CA VAL A 164 9.41 9.94 -10.17
C VAL A 164 8.42 10.80 -9.39
N GLU A 165 8.66 12.10 -9.27
CA GLU A 165 7.77 13.03 -8.57
C GLU A 165 6.37 13.05 -9.19
N LYS A 166 6.29 13.13 -10.53
CA LYS A 166 5.01 13.12 -11.25
C LYS A 166 4.27 11.80 -11.12
N GLN A 167 4.96 10.66 -11.06
CA GLN A 167 4.34 9.36 -10.84
C GLN A 167 3.69 9.28 -9.46
N THR A 168 4.36 9.80 -8.42
CA THR A 168 3.80 9.90 -7.06
C THR A 168 2.56 10.80 -7.04
N VAL A 169 2.65 11.99 -7.65
CA VAL A 169 1.51 12.93 -7.73
C VAL A 169 0.35 12.33 -8.53
N PHE A 170 0.63 11.69 -9.66
CA PHE A 170 -0.39 11.04 -10.48
C PHE A 170 -1.10 9.94 -9.69
N THR A 171 -0.34 9.05 -9.04
CA THR A 171 -0.89 7.93 -8.27
C THR A 171 -1.81 8.44 -7.16
N LYS A 172 -1.34 9.42 -6.38
CA LYS A 172 -2.14 10.06 -5.34
C LYS A 172 -3.42 10.68 -5.89
N THR A 173 -3.31 11.50 -6.94
CA THR A 173 -4.45 12.19 -7.56
C THR A 173 -5.45 11.20 -8.15
N TYR A 174 -4.96 10.12 -8.75
CA TYR A 174 -5.78 9.04 -9.30
C TYR A 174 -6.60 8.37 -8.20
N TYR A 175 -5.95 7.97 -7.10
CA TYR A 175 -6.65 7.36 -5.97
C TYR A 175 -7.65 8.31 -5.32
N GLU A 176 -7.28 9.57 -5.09
CA GLU A 176 -8.17 10.57 -4.48
C GLU A 176 -9.40 10.87 -5.34
N SER A 177 -9.29 10.77 -6.67
CA SER A 177 -10.39 11.09 -7.60
C SER A 177 -11.30 9.90 -7.94
N ILE A 178 -10.71 8.71 -8.10
CA ILE A 178 -11.42 7.53 -8.63
C ILE A 178 -11.88 6.61 -7.51
N LEU A 179 -11.07 6.40 -6.47
CA LEU A 179 -11.40 5.45 -5.41
C LEU A 179 -12.71 5.79 -4.67
N PRO A 180 -13.00 7.06 -4.30
CA PRO A 180 -14.28 7.40 -3.66
C PRO A 180 -15.49 7.09 -4.54
N LYS A 181 -15.36 7.26 -5.86
CA LYS A 181 -16.45 6.97 -6.82
C LYS A 181 -16.72 5.47 -6.90
N ILE A 182 -15.66 4.66 -6.96
CA ILE A 182 -15.80 3.19 -6.93
C ILE A 182 -16.43 2.74 -5.61
N MET A 183 -15.97 3.27 -4.48
CA MET A 183 -16.51 2.96 -3.16
C MET A 183 -17.98 3.37 -3.02
N ALA A 184 -18.39 4.51 -3.60
CA ALA A 184 -19.79 4.93 -3.63
C ALA A 184 -20.66 3.90 -4.36
N ILE A 185 -20.25 3.46 -5.55
CA ILE A 185 -20.96 2.44 -6.32
C ILE A 185 -21.04 1.11 -5.55
N GLN A 186 -19.94 0.68 -4.93
CA GLN A 186 -19.94 -0.54 -4.12
C GLN A 186 -20.86 -0.45 -2.91
N ASN A 187 -20.90 0.71 -2.25
CA ASN A 187 -21.78 0.94 -1.11
C ASN A 187 -23.26 0.98 -1.52
N GLU A 188 -23.59 1.55 -2.68
CA GLU A 188 -24.93 1.50 -3.27
C GLU A 188 -25.35 0.06 -3.56
N ASN A 189 -24.47 -0.73 -4.20
CA ASN A 189 -24.72 -2.15 -4.49
C ASN A 189 -24.92 -2.96 -3.20
N MET A 190 -24.11 -2.70 -2.17
CA MET A 190 -24.25 -3.37 -0.87
C MET A 190 -25.59 -3.05 -0.22
N GLN A 191 -26.03 -1.78 -0.25
CA GLN A 191 -27.35 -1.40 0.27
C GLN A 191 -28.49 -2.09 -0.48
N GLN A 192 -28.43 -2.12 -1.82
CA GLN A 192 -29.43 -2.83 -2.63
C GLN A 192 -29.45 -4.33 -2.34
N ALA A 193 -28.29 -4.96 -2.16
CA ALA A 193 -28.20 -6.37 -1.79
C ALA A 193 -28.83 -6.65 -0.42
N MET A 194 -28.63 -5.77 0.56
CA MET A 194 -29.27 -5.88 1.89
C MET A 194 -30.78 -5.72 1.82
N ILE A 195 -31.29 -4.78 1.02
CA ILE A 195 -32.74 -4.60 0.80
C ILE A 195 -33.33 -5.88 0.20
N LYS A 196 -32.72 -6.39 -0.88
CA LYS A 196 -33.17 -7.62 -1.53
C LYS A 196 -33.15 -8.82 -0.58
N LEU A 197 -32.10 -8.96 0.23
CA LEU A 197 -32.02 -10.02 1.23
C LEU A 197 -33.16 -9.93 2.25
N ALA A 198 -33.52 -8.73 2.71
CA ALA A 198 -34.63 -8.53 3.64
C ALA A 198 -35.99 -8.88 3.01
N GLU A 199 -36.21 -8.54 1.73
CA GLU A 199 -37.39 -8.94 0.96
C GLU A 199 -37.46 -10.47 0.83
N ASP A 200 -36.37 -11.12 0.43
CA ASP A 200 -36.29 -12.57 0.28
C ASP A 200 -36.57 -13.29 1.62
N ILE A 201 -36.00 -12.81 2.73
CA ILE A 201 -36.27 -13.37 4.08
C ILE A 201 -37.76 -13.23 4.46
N THR A 202 -38.38 -12.10 4.10
CA THR A 202 -39.81 -11.86 4.39
C THR A 202 -40.71 -12.76 3.54
N ALA A 203 -40.32 -13.05 2.29
CA ALA A 203 -41.09 -13.90 1.38
C ALA A 203 -41.04 -15.41 1.72
N ILE A 204 -40.10 -15.85 2.56
CA ILE A 204 -39.95 -17.25 2.98
C ILE A 204 -40.74 -17.55 4.29
N LYS A 205 -41.35 -16.53 4.90
CA LYS A 205 -42.27 -16.69 6.05
C LYS A 205 -43.72 -16.79 5.61
#